data_AF-A0A1F8DKV3-F1
#
_entry.id   AF-A0A1F8DKV3-F1
#
_cell.length_a   1.000
_cell.length_b   1.000
_cell.length_c   1.000
_cell.angle_alpha   90.00
_cell.angle_beta   90.00
_cell.angle_gamma   90.00
#
_symmetry.space_group_name_H-M   'P 1'
#
loop_
_entity.id
_entity.type
_entity.pdbx_description
1 polymer ?
#
loop_
_entity_poly.entity_id
_entity_poly.type
_entity_poly.pdbx_seq_one_letter_code
_entity_poly.pdbx_strand_id
1 'polypeptide(L)'
;MTDGLTSRQTQILKTIINEYISTAEPVGSEAMDKKYNLGVSPATIRNEMVALTKAGYLKQPHASAGRIPTPVAMKFYINQLMEEKQMSLVDEVRAKEEVWGVRDNIDELMDEATHALAARTKSLAVAALKDKKDRFWQAGHSYIFNNPEFAETAACQSLFSIFDEFDKMDRLFFGMGEPTSPLEVLFGEEIGWPELIPVGIIATHFNIKGKPCALGVIGPTRSNYETVIPILRYYGGLIEEVANG
;
A
#
# COMPACT_ATOMS: atom_id res chain seq x y z
N MET A 1 8.38 -2.97 -22.14
CA MET A 1 7.62 -3.79 -23.10
C MET A 1 6.98 -4.93 -22.32
N THR A 2 5.73 -4.81 -21.91
CA THR A 2 4.95 -5.93 -21.37
C THR A 2 4.17 -6.52 -22.53
N ASP A 3 4.76 -7.47 -23.25
CA ASP A 3 3.99 -8.29 -24.18
C ASP A 3 2.93 -9.05 -23.37
N GLY A 4 1.69 -8.75 -23.72
CA GLY A 4 0.53 -8.78 -22.83
C GLY A 4 0.19 -10.15 -22.28
N LEU A 5 -0.11 -10.18 -20.98
CA LEU A 5 -0.85 -11.28 -20.38
C LEU A 5 -2.13 -11.50 -21.18
N THR A 6 -2.44 -12.75 -21.49
CA THR A 6 -3.72 -13.08 -22.13
C THR A 6 -4.89 -12.67 -21.23
N SER A 7 -6.07 -12.41 -21.78
CA SER A 7 -7.26 -12.06 -20.98
C SER A 7 -7.52 -13.06 -19.85
N ARG A 8 -7.28 -14.35 -20.10
CA ARG A 8 -7.37 -15.41 -19.09
C ARG A 8 -6.30 -15.29 -18.01
N GLN A 9 -5.04 -15.09 -18.39
CA GLN A 9 -3.94 -14.89 -17.42
C GLN A 9 -4.19 -13.66 -16.56
N THR A 10 -4.68 -12.58 -17.16
CA THR A 10 -5.07 -11.35 -16.47
C THR A 10 -6.19 -11.60 -15.47
N GLN A 11 -7.24 -12.32 -15.86
CA GLN A 11 -8.34 -12.67 -14.95
C GLN A 11 -7.88 -13.57 -13.80
N ILE A 12 -7.06 -14.59 -14.09
CA ILE A 12 -6.47 -15.48 -13.07
C ILE A 12 -5.58 -14.67 -12.12
N LEU A 13 -4.73 -13.79 -12.63
CA LEU A 13 -3.85 -12.95 -11.83
C LEU A 13 -4.65 -11.99 -10.93
N LYS A 14 -5.66 -11.30 -11.46
CA LYS A 14 -6.59 -10.45 -10.68
C LYS A 14 -7.23 -11.24 -9.54
N THR A 15 -7.72 -12.45 -9.84
CA THR A 15 -8.37 -13.33 -8.86
C THR A 15 -7.41 -13.76 -7.75
N ILE A 16 -6.18 -14.16 -8.10
CA ILE A 16 -5.15 -14.54 -7.11
C ILE A 16 -4.79 -13.36 -6.22
N ILE A 17 -4.61 -12.16 -6.80
CA ILE A 17 -4.26 -10.97 -6.03
C ILE A 17 -5.38 -10.60 -5.06
N ASN A 18 -6.64 -10.59 -5.52
CA ASN A 18 -7.79 -10.27 -4.67
C ASN A 18 -7.95 -11.27 -3.52
N GLU A 19 -7.79 -12.57 -3.81
CA GLU A 19 -7.81 -13.61 -2.78
C GLU A 19 -6.68 -13.38 -1.77
N TYR A 20 -5.46 -13.16 -2.26
CA TYR A 20 -4.29 -12.97 -1.40
C TYR A 20 -4.39 -11.70 -0.53
N ILE A 21 -4.86 -10.58 -1.08
CA ILE A 21 -5.15 -9.35 -0.31
C ILE A 21 -6.12 -9.66 0.84
N SER A 22 -7.14 -10.48 0.58
CA SER A 22 -8.19 -10.80 1.55
C SER A 22 -7.79 -11.83 2.60
N THR A 23 -7.01 -12.85 2.24
CA THR A 23 -6.76 -14.02 3.11
C THR A 23 -5.36 -14.06 3.70
N ALA A 24 -4.38 -13.37 3.10
CA ALA A 24 -2.95 -13.54 3.38
C ALA A 24 -2.39 -14.96 3.10
N GLU A 25 -3.16 -15.82 2.44
CA GLU A 25 -2.80 -17.23 2.23
C GLU A 25 -2.37 -17.51 0.78
N PRO A 26 -1.38 -18.41 0.56
CA PRO A 26 -1.03 -18.86 -0.78
C PRO A 26 -2.24 -19.46 -1.52
N VAL A 27 -2.50 -18.97 -2.73
CA VAL A 27 -3.71 -19.31 -3.49
C VAL A 27 -3.48 -20.56 -4.35
N GLY A 28 -4.34 -21.57 -4.18
CA GLY A 28 -4.31 -22.82 -4.93
C GLY A 28 -5.33 -22.87 -6.07
N SER A 29 -5.02 -23.60 -7.14
CA SER A 29 -5.89 -23.71 -8.32
C SER A 29 -7.26 -24.33 -8.01
N GLU A 30 -7.34 -25.31 -7.10
CA GLU A 30 -8.60 -25.96 -6.72
C GLU A 30 -9.50 -25.04 -5.91
N ALA A 31 -8.93 -24.22 -5.02
CA ALA A 31 -9.69 -23.26 -4.23
C ALA A 31 -10.30 -22.17 -5.13
N MET A 32 -9.54 -21.72 -6.15
CA MET A 32 -10.04 -20.73 -7.09
C MET A 32 -11.19 -21.24 -7.97
N ASP A 33 -11.09 -22.46 -8.48
CA ASP A 33 -12.12 -23.05 -9.33
C ASP A 33 -13.48 -23.10 -8.61
N LYS A 34 -13.48 -23.63 -7.37
CA LYS A 34 -14.69 -23.74 -6.54
C LYS A 34 -15.32 -22.40 -6.20
N LYS A 35 -14.51 -21.35 -5.98
CA LYS A 35 -14.97 -20.05 -5.48
C LYS A 35 -15.35 -19.07 -6.59
N TYR A 36 -14.64 -19.07 -7.71
CA TYR A 36 -14.72 -18.02 -8.72
C TYR A 36 -15.29 -18.46 -10.08
N ASN A 37 -15.56 -19.76 -10.27
CA ASN A 37 -16.13 -20.34 -11.50
C ASN A 37 -15.53 -19.71 -12.78
N LEU A 38 -14.21 -19.84 -12.95
CA LEU A 38 -13.45 -19.19 -14.01
C LEU A 38 -13.70 -19.79 -15.42
N GLY A 39 -14.64 -20.73 -15.55
CA GLY A 39 -14.98 -21.38 -16.82
C GLY A 39 -13.88 -22.30 -17.38
N VAL A 40 -12.91 -22.68 -16.55
CA VAL A 40 -11.76 -23.52 -16.93
C VAL A 40 -11.44 -24.54 -15.84
N SER A 41 -10.86 -25.69 -16.23
CA SER A 41 -10.53 -26.74 -15.27
C SER A 41 -9.41 -26.32 -14.28
N PRO A 42 -9.33 -26.92 -13.08
CA PRO A 42 -8.22 -26.71 -12.14
C PRO A 42 -6.84 -26.98 -12.75
N ALA A 43 -6.72 -27.95 -13.67
CA ALA A 43 -5.48 -28.25 -14.38
C ALA A 43 -5.07 -27.10 -15.31
N THR A 44 -6.03 -26.48 -16.00
CA THR A 44 -5.79 -25.29 -16.83
C THR A 44 -5.32 -24.11 -15.98
N ILE A 45 -6.00 -23.85 -14.85
CA ILE A 45 -5.60 -22.80 -13.90
C ILE A 45 -4.17 -23.02 -13.43
N ARG A 46 -3.83 -24.25 -13.03
CA ARG A 46 -2.47 -24.61 -12.58
C ARG A 46 -1.41 -24.32 -13.67
N ASN A 47 -1.69 -24.65 -14.92
CA ASN A 47 -0.78 -24.38 -16.03
C ASN A 47 -0.56 -22.89 -16.27
N GLU A 48 -1.62 -22.08 -16.19
CA GLU A 48 -1.52 -20.62 -16.29
C GLU A 48 -0.75 -20.02 -15.11
N MET A 49 -0.97 -20.53 -13.89
CA MET A 49 -0.18 -20.12 -12.71
C MET A 49 1.30 -20.43 -12.88
N VAL A 50 1.66 -21.56 -13.49
CA VAL A 50 3.07 -21.89 -13.83
C VAL A 50 3.64 -20.89 -14.84
N ALA A 51 2.87 -20.52 -15.87
CA ALA A 51 3.29 -19.50 -16.84
C ALA A 51 3.49 -18.12 -16.18
N LEU A 52 2.56 -17.70 -15.33
CA LEU A 52 2.64 -16.47 -14.54
C LEU A 52 3.84 -16.47 -13.58
N THR A 53 4.19 -17.62 -12.99
CA THR A 53 5.42 -17.76 -12.20
C THR A 53 6.67 -17.59 -13.05
N LYS A 54 6.75 -18.22 -14.22
CA LYS A 54 7.88 -18.06 -15.15
C LYS A 54 8.04 -16.62 -15.64
N ALA A 55 6.92 -15.90 -15.78
CA ALA A 55 6.89 -14.48 -16.14
C ALA A 55 7.18 -13.54 -14.95
N GLY A 56 7.40 -14.05 -13.74
CA GLY A 56 7.77 -13.26 -12.55
C GLY A 56 6.60 -12.61 -11.81
N TYR A 57 5.34 -12.85 -12.21
CA TYR A 57 4.16 -12.29 -11.54
C TYR A 57 3.79 -13.05 -10.26
N LEU A 58 4.05 -14.36 -10.21
CA LEU A 58 3.73 -15.19 -9.06
C LEU A 58 4.98 -15.88 -8.53
N LYS A 59 5.06 -16.09 -7.22
CA LYS A 59 6.07 -16.96 -6.60
C LYS A 59 5.44 -18.07 -5.77
N GLN A 60 6.18 -19.15 -5.58
CA GLN A 60 5.81 -20.26 -4.71
C GLN A 60 6.60 -20.16 -3.40
N PRO A 61 5.94 -19.92 -2.25
CA PRO A 61 6.67 -19.79 -0.98
C PRO A 61 7.27 -21.13 -0.52
N HIS A 62 6.53 -22.23 -0.70
CA HIS A 62 6.98 -23.59 -0.39
C HIS A 62 6.50 -24.59 -1.46
N ALA A 63 7.21 -25.70 -1.64
CA ALA A 63 6.95 -26.68 -2.71
C ALA A 63 5.51 -27.25 -2.74
N SER A 64 4.84 -27.34 -1.59
CA SER A 64 3.44 -27.79 -1.45
C SER A 64 2.41 -26.65 -1.36
N ALA A 65 2.86 -25.40 -1.18
CA ALA A 65 1.98 -24.25 -1.05
C ALA A 65 1.47 -23.78 -2.43
N GLY A 66 0.38 -23.00 -2.41
CA GLY A 66 -0.16 -22.31 -3.57
C GLY A 66 0.79 -21.29 -4.20
N ARG A 67 0.25 -20.21 -4.75
CA ARG A 67 1.04 -19.09 -5.29
C ARG A 67 0.69 -17.79 -4.58
N ILE A 68 1.68 -16.94 -4.43
CA ILE A 68 1.50 -15.57 -3.95
C ILE A 68 1.96 -14.58 -5.03
N PRO A 69 1.32 -13.40 -5.14
CA PRO A 69 1.77 -12.35 -6.03
C PRO A 69 3.17 -11.84 -5.64
N THR A 70 3.96 -11.46 -6.64
CA THR A 70 5.21 -10.72 -6.45
C THR A 70 4.93 -9.21 -6.41
N PRO A 71 5.91 -8.39 -5.98
CA PRO A 71 5.83 -6.93 -6.13
C PRO A 71 5.48 -6.48 -7.55
N VAL A 72 6.04 -7.14 -8.57
CA VAL A 72 5.72 -6.86 -9.99
C VAL A 72 4.25 -7.08 -10.30
N ALA A 73 3.65 -8.16 -9.78
CA ALA A 73 2.22 -8.39 -9.93
C ALA A 73 1.37 -7.39 -9.17
N MET A 74 1.78 -6.97 -7.98
CA MET A 74 1.08 -5.92 -7.25
C MET A 74 1.11 -4.59 -8.01
N LYS A 75 2.24 -4.19 -8.59
CA LYS A 75 2.30 -2.99 -9.45
C LYS A 75 1.43 -3.12 -10.69
N PHE A 76 1.43 -4.29 -11.35
CA PHE A 76 0.56 -4.54 -12.48
C PHE A 76 -0.93 -4.42 -12.09
N TYR A 77 -1.30 -4.95 -10.93
CA TYR A 77 -2.64 -4.84 -10.39
C TYR A 77 -3.04 -3.39 -10.13
N ILE A 78 -2.21 -2.64 -9.42
CA ILE A 78 -2.45 -1.23 -9.08
C ILE A 78 -2.61 -0.37 -10.34
N ASN A 79 -1.79 -0.63 -11.36
CA ASN A 79 -1.76 0.19 -12.56
C ASN A 79 -2.81 -0.19 -13.62
N GLN A 80 -3.25 -1.45 -13.67
CA GLN A 80 -4.04 -1.95 -14.81
C GLN A 80 -5.30 -2.75 -14.43
N LEU A 81 -5.41 -3.29 -13.21
CA LEU A 81 -6.47 -4.25 -12.88
C LEU A 81 -7.42 -3.79 -11.77
N MET A 82 -6.92 -3.01 -10.83
CA MET A 82 -7.70 -2.55 -9.70
C MET A 82 -8.71 -1.49 -10.14
N GLU A 83 -9.84 -1.46 -9.46
CA GLU A 83 -10.86 -0.43 -9.63
C GLU A 83 -10.88 0.41 -8.36
N GLU A 84 -10.58 1.70 -8.50
CA GLU A 84 -10.55 2.61 -7.36
C GLU A 84 -11.94 2.77 -6.75
N LYS A 85 -12.04 2.51 -5.44
CA LYS A 85 -13.25 2.86 -4.71
C LYS A 85 -13.32 4.38 -4.58
N GLN A 86 -14.46 4.95 -4.94
CA GLN A 86 -14.71 6.35 -4.62
C GLN A 86 -14.94 6.47 -3.12
N MET A 87 -14.41 7.53 -2.50
CA MET A 87 -14.81 7.87 -1.14
C MET A 87 -16.30 8.22 -1.13
N SER A 88 -16.99 7.84 -0.06
CA SER A 88 -18.37 8.27 0.10
C SER A 88 -18.39 9.76 0.41
N LEU A 89 -19.41 10.49 -0.06
CA LEU A 89 -19.59 11.91 0.28
C LEU A 89 -19.59 12.15 1.80
N VAL A 90 -20.11 11.19 2.57
CA VAL A 90 -20.11 11.25 4.04
C VAL A 90 -18.68 11.19 4.59
N ASP A 91 -17.83 10.34 4.02
CA ASP A 91 -16.43 10.24 4.43
C ASP A 91 -15.63 11.47 4.03
N GLU A 92 -15.87 12.02 2.84
CA GLU A 92 -15.25 13.28 2.39
C GLU A 92 -15.61 14.45 3.30
N VAL A 93 -16.90 14.64 3.60
CA VAL A 93 -17.36 15.71 4.50
C VAL A 93 -16.72 15.57 5.88
N ARG A 94 -16.70 14.36 6.45
CA ARG A 94 -16.04 14.10 7.74
C ARG A 94 -14.55 14.40 7.70
N ALA A 95 -13.85 13.94 6.67
CA ALA A 95 -12.42 14.21 6.50
C ALA A 95 -12.14 15.73 6.42
N LYS A 96 -13.01 16.49 5.75
CA LYS A 96 -12.92 17.95 5.71
C LYS A 96 -13.15 18.59 7.07
N GLU A 97 -14.17 18.15 7.82
CA GLU A 97 -14.44 18.66 9.17
C GLU A 97 -13.29 18.41 10.14
N GLU A 98 -12.69 17.20 10.10
CA GLU A 98 -11.54 16.79 10.93
C GLU A 98 -10.36 17.78 10.78
N VAL A 99 -10.02 18.16 9.53
CA VAL A 99 -8.83 19.01 9.28
C VAL A 99 -9.13 20.51 9.29
N TRP A 100 -10.38 20.92 9.04
CA TRP A 100 -10.72 22.34 8.88
C TRP A 100 -10.53 23.16 10.16
N GLY A 101 -10.84 22.56 11.31
CA GLY A 101 -10.72 23.23 12.61
C GLY A 101 -9.28 23.54 13.02
N VAL A 102 -8.33 22.73 12.55
CA VAL A 102 -6.91 22.77 12.93
C VAL A 102 -6.00 23.32 11.82
N ARG A 103 -6.57 23.77 10.70
CA ARG A 103 -5.84 24.19 9.48
C ARG A 103 -4.72 25.22 9.70
N ASP A 104 -4.89 26.10 10.68
CA ASP A 104 -3.95 27.20 10.95
C ASP A 104 -2.72 26.71 11.73
N ASN A 105 -2.78 25.52 12.36
CA ASN A 105 -1.67 24.88 13.05
C ASN A 105 -1.23 23.62 12.29
N ILE A 106 -0.09 23.72 11.62
CA ILE A 106 0.45 22.61 10.81
C ILE A 106 0.72 21.34 11.63
N ASP A 107 1.14 21.47 12.89
CA ASP A 107 1.43 20.30 13.72
C ASP A 107 0.14 19.54 14.06
N GLU A 108 -0.92 20.26 14.42
CA GLU A 108 -2.24 19.67 14.70
C GLU A 108 -2.91 19.14 13.43
N LEU A 109 -2.80 19.87 12.32
CA LEU A 109 -3.34 19.45 11.01
C LEU A 109 -2.75 18.11 10.57
N MET A 110 -1.42 17.99 10.61
CA MET A 110 -0.75 16.75 10.20
C MET A 110 -1.01 15.60 11.17
N ASP A 111 -1.08 15.89 12.48
CA ASP A 111 -1.40 14.87 13.48
C ASP A 111 -2.82 14.31 13.30
N GLU A 112 -3.82 15.18 13.15
CA GLU A 112 -5.22 14.78 12.96
C GLU A 112 -5.41 14.02 11.64
N ALA A 113 -4.81 14.52 10.55
CA ALA A 113 -4.86 13.83 9.26
C ALA A 113 -4.20 12.45 9.31
N THR A 114 -3.07 12.30 10.02
CA THR A 114 -2.39 11.02 10.19
C THR A 114 -3.26 10.03 10.99
N HIS A 115 -3.88 10.49 12.08
CA HIS A 115 -4.80 9.67 12.87
C HIS A 115 -6.04 9.23 12.08
N ALA A 116 -6.65 10.17 11.34
CA ALA A 116 -7.81 9.87 10.53
C ALA A 116 -7.49 8.90 9.38
N LEU A 117 -6.34 9.08 8.72
CA LEU A 117 -5.84 8.16 7.70
C LEU A 117 -5.64 6.76 8.28
N ALA A 118 -4.98 6.63 9.43
CA ALA A 118 -4.78 5.34 10.09
C ALA A 118 -6.12 4.66 10.42
N ALA A 119 -7.07 5.42 10.99
CA ALA A 119 -8.37 4.90 11.39
C ALA A 119 -9.22 4.41 10.22
N ARG A 120 -9.17 5.08 9.07
CA ARG A 120 -9.95 4.75 7.87
C ARG A 120 -9.32 3.64 7.05
N THR A 121 -7.99 3.62 6.96
CA THR A 121 -7.25 2.59 6.20
C THR A 121 -7.01 1.31 7.00
N LYS A 122 -7.13 1.38 8.34
CA LYS A 122 -6.75 0.29 9.25
C LYS A 122 -5.29 -0.12 9.05
N SER A 123 -4.42 0.87 8.89
CA SER A 123 -2.98 0.73 8.66
C SER A 123 -2.19 1.68 9.56
N LEU A 124 -0.88 1.45 9.67
CA LEU A 124 0.03 2.43 10.23
C LEU A 124 0.15 3.59 9.26
N ALA A 125 -0.33 4.77 9.64
CA ALA A 125 -0.20 5.99 8.87
C ALA A 125 1.01 6.78 9.34
N VAL A 126 1.64 7.47 8.40
CA VAL A 126 2.83 8.28 8.63
C VAL A 126 2.74 9.53 7.79
N ALA A 127 3.10 10.67 8.38
CA ALA A 127 3.30 11.91 7.64
C ALA A 127 4.70 12.46 7.87
N ALA A 128 5.22 13.18 6.89
CA ALA A 128 6.53 13.78 6.91
C ALA A 128 6.47 15.19 6.31
N LEU A 129 7.11 16.16 6.96
CA LEU A 129 7.26 17.52 6.45
C LEU A 129 8.72 17.92 6.51
N LYS A 130 9.32 18.16 5.34
CA LYS A 130 10.72 18.56 5.21
C LYS A 130 10.88 20.05 5.48
N ASP A 131 11.44 20.38 6.64
CA ASP A 131 11.65 21.77 7.06
C ASP A 131 12.92 21.96 7.90
N LYS A 132 13.02 23.01 8.73
CA LYS A 132 14.24 23.23 9.54
C LYS A 132 14.45 22.19 10.64
N LYS A 133 13.38 21.52 11.08
CA LYS A 133 13.41 20.53 12.15
C LYS A 133 13.04 19.14 11.68
N ASP A 134 12.59 19.00 10.43
CA ASP A 134 12.09 17.78 9.80
C ASP A 134 11.17 16.96 10.71
N ARG A 135 9.86 17.06 10.45
CA ARG A 135 8.84 16.55 11.37
C ARG A 135 8.19 15.31 10.81
N PHE A 136 7.91 14.36 11.70
CA PHE A 136 7.18 13.14 11.39
C PHE A 136 6.02 12.95 12.36
N TRP A 137 4.89 12.49 11.83
CA TRP A 137 3.72 12.08 12.59
C TRP A 137 3.43 10.63 12.27
N GLN A 138 2.93 9.89 13.26
CA GLN A 138 2.63 8.47 13.12
C GLN A 138 1.36 8.14 13.90
N ALA A 139 0.51 7.31 13.33
CA ALA A 139 -0.68 6.81 14.01
C ALA A 139 -1.02 5.39 13.59
N GLY A 140 -1.65 4.63 14.48
CA GLY A 140 -2.16 3.31 14.13
C GLY A 140 -1.14 2.17 14.18
N HIS A 141 -0.09 2.27 15.00
CA HIS A 141 0.88 1.18 15.21
C HIS A 141 0.22 -0.15 15.54
N SER A 142 -0.91 -0.12 16.27
CA SER A 142 -1.67 -1.32 16.62
C SER A 142 -2.25 -2.06 15.39
N TYR A 143 -2.52 -1.36 14.30
CA TYR A 143 -3.08 -1.98 13.09
C TYR A 143 -2.09 -2.90 12.38
N ILE A 144 -0.78 -2.71 12.56
CA ILE A 144 0.25 -3.61 12.02
C ILE A 144 0.01 -5.05 12.51
N PHE A 145 -0.29 -5.22 13.80
CA PHE A 145 -0.49 -6.53 14.42
C PHE A 145 -1.76 -7.26 13.99
N ASN A 146 -2.66 -6.59 13.25
CA ASN A 146 -3.82 -7.26 12.64
C ASN A 146 -3.44 -8.05 11.38
N ASN A 147 -2.19 -7.95 10.93
CA ASN A 147 -1.70 -8.62 9.73
C ASN A 147 -0.79 -9.79 10.12
N PRO A 148 -1.04 -11.01 9.60
CA PRO A 148 -0.26 -12.21 9.93
C PRO A 148 1.23 -12.08 9.57
N GLU A 149 1.59 -11.24 8.58
CA GLU A 149 2.97 -10.97 8.20
C GLU A 149 3.82 -10.36 9.32
N PHE A 150 3.18 -9.74 10.31
CA PHE A 150 3.84 -9.13 11.45
C PHE A 150 3.59 -9.91 12.76
N ALA A 151 3.13 -11.16 12.66
CA ALA A 151 3.03 -12.04 13.83
C ALA A 151 4.41 -12.45 14.38
N GLU A 152 5.44 -12.46 13.52
CA GLU A 152 6.82 -12.71 13.93
C GLU A 152 7.49 -11.44 14.46
N THR A 153 8.13 -11.56 15.63
CA THR A 153 8.83 -10.45 16.29
C THR A 153 9.89 -9.80 15.40
N ALA A 154 10.58 -10.59 14.56
CA ALA A 154 11.62 -10.07 13.67
C ALA A 154 11.07 -9.07 12.65
N ALA A 155 9.97 -9.41 11.97
CA ALA A 155 9.33 -8.52 10.99
C ALA A 155 8.83 -7.22 11.65
N CYS A 156 8.26 -7.32 12.86
CA CYS A 156 7.88 -6.14 13.64
C CYS A 156 9.08 -5.26 14.00
N GLN A 157 10.16 -5.86 14.51
CA GLN A 157 11.38 -5.12 14.89
C GLN A 157 11.99 -4.43 13.68
N SER A 158 12.07 -5.13 12.53
CA SER A 158 12.57 -4.55 11.30
C SER A 158 11.75 -3.35 10.85
N LEU A 159 10.41 -3.46 10.86
CA LEU A 159 9.53 -2.33 10.55
C LEU A 159 9.75 -1.16 11.52
N PHE A 160 9.70 -1.41 12.84
CA PHE A 160 9.75 -0.32 13.81
C PHE A 160 11.14 0.32 13.91
N SER A 161 12.21 -0.39 13.56
CA SER A 161 13.57 0.18 13.48
C SER A 161 13.69 1.35 12.49
N ILE A 162 12.77 1.47 11.52
CA ILE A 162 12.74 2.61 10.61
C ILE A 162 12.43 3.90 11.38
N PHE A 163 11.52 3.84 12.36
CA PHE A 163 11.07 5.03 13.09
C PHE A 163 12.06 5.51 14.14
N ASP A 164 13.00 4.65 14.53
CA ASP A 164 14.07 5.00 15.47
C ASP A 164 15.17 5.83 14.81
N GLU A 165 15.25 5.82 13.46
CA GLU A 165 16.31 6.47 12.70
C GLU A 165 15.74 7.54 11.75
N PHE A 166 16.07 8.79 12.05
CA PHE A 166 15.67 9.95 11.25
C PHE A 166 16.06 9.80 9.77
N ASP A 167 17.29 9.35 9.48
CA ASP A 167 17.79 9.21 8.11
C ASP A 167 17.02 8.16 7.30
N LYS A 168 16.56 7.08 7.96
CA LYS A 168 15.71 6.08 7.31
C LYS A 168 14.36 6.69 6.95
N MET A 169 13.77 7.43 7.88
CA MET A 169 12.51 8.14 7.66
C MET A 169 12.59 9.18 6.53
N ASP A 170 13.64 10.00 6.49
CA ASP A 170 13.86 10.96 5.38
C ASP A 170 14.05 10.22 4.06
N ARG A 171 14.86 9.15 4.04
CA ARG A 171 15.08 8.35 2.83
C ARG A 171 13.79 7.69 2.32
N LEU A 172 12.92 7.23 3.24
CA LEU A 172 11.67 6.55 2.92
C LEU A 172 10.70 7.44 2.15
N PHE A 173 10.61 8.72 2.55
CA PHE A 173 9.63 9.65 1.98
C PHE A 173 10.22 10.62 0.94
N PHE A 174 11.51 10.93 1.03
CA PHE A 174 12.14 11.98 0.21
C PHE A 174 13.43 11.53 -0.49
N GLY A 175 13.95 10.33 -0.20
CA GLY A 175 15.23 9.85 -0.73
C GLY A 175 15.15 9.05 -2.03
N MET A 176 13.94 8.68 -2.48
CA MET A 176 13.75 7.83 -3.67
C MET A 176 13.77 8.60 -5.00
N GLY A 177 13.91 9.92 -4.97
CA GLY A 177 13.90 10.82 -6.14
C GLY A 177 12.70 11.76 -6.15
N GLU A 178 12.61 12.65 -7.15
CA GLU A 178 11.38 13.42 -7.36
C GLU A 178 10.25 12.45 -7.79
N PRO A 179 9.10 12.44 -7.09
CA PRO A 179 7.99 11.59 -7.46
C PRO A 179 7.54 11.90 -8.89
N THR A 180 7.54 10.88 -9.76
CA THR A 180 7.02 11.01 -11.14
C THR A 180 5.49 11.05 -11.19
N SER A 181 4.85 10.78 -10.05
CA SER A 181 3.41 10.77 -9.80
C SER A 181 3.17 11.27 -8.36
N PRO A 182 2.07 11.99 -8.09
CA PRO A 182 1.72 12.42 -6.72
C PRO A 182 1.40 11.24 -5.79
N LEU A 183 1.26 10.02 -6.32
CA LEU A 183 1.14 8.78 -5.57
C LEU A 183 2.30 7.84 -5.91
N GLU A 184 2.95 7.32 -4.89
CA GLU A 184 4.06 6.37 -4.96
C GLU A 184 3.71 5.08 -4.19
N VAL A 185 4.03 3.92 -4.78
CA VAL A 185 3.93 2.63 -4.10
C VAL A 185 5.29 1.95 -4.15
N LEU A 186 5.85 1.70 -2.96
CA LEU A 186 7.15 1.10 -2.74
C LEU A 186 6.99 -0.22 -2.01
N PHE A 187 7.81 -1.20 -2.39
CA PHE A 187 7.91 -2.47 -1.67
C PHE A 187 9.28 -2.58 -1.00
N GLY A 188 9.38 -3.27 0.14
CA GLY A 188 10.65 -3.43 0.88
C GLY A 188 11.82 -3.89 0.01
N GLU A 189 11.56 -4.80 -0.93
CA GLU A 189 12.53 -5.30 -1.92
C GLU A 189 13.10 -4.18 -2.82
N GLU A 190 12.37 -3.07 -3.03
CA GLU A 190 12.73 -1.94 -3.90
C GLU A 190 13.43 -0.81 -3.15
N ILE A 191 13.20 -0.71 -1.83
CA ILE A 191 13.84 0.31 -0.96
C ILE A 191 15.32 -0.03 -0.72
N GLY A 192 15.70 -1.28 -0.99
CA GLY A 192 17.05 -1.80 -0.75
C GLY A 192 17.29 -2.21 0.70
N TRP A 193 16.22 -2.46 1.46
CA TRP A 193 16.25 -2.93 2.85
C TRP A 193 15.58 -4.30 2.94
N PRO A 194 16.35 -5.40 2.79
CA PRO A 194 15.82 -6.76 2.82
C PRO A 194 15.02 -7.11 4.08
N GLU A 195 15.34 -6.46 5.20
CA GLU A 195 14.64 -6.55 6.47
C GLU A 195 13.19 -6.04 6.40
N LEU A 196 12.84 -5.25 5.40
CA LEU A 196 11.47 -4.77 5.15
C LEU A 196 10.65 -5.72 4.29
N ILE A 197 11.02 -6.98 4.12
CA ILE A 197 10.12 -7.94 3.48
C ILE A 197 9.21 -8.52 4.58
N PRO A 198 7.87 -8.49 4.46
CA PRO A 198 7.04 -8.12 3.30
C PRO A 198 6.28 -6.79 3.48
N VAL A 199 6.99 -5.70 3.78
CA VAL A 199 6.44 -4.34 3.92
C VAL A 199 6.15 -3.72 2.54
N GLY A 200 4.99 -3.06 2.45
CA GLY A 200 4.61 -2.16 1.38
C GLY A 200 4.29 -0.78 1.94
N ILE A 201 4.59 0.25 1.16
CA ILE A 201 4.43 1.65 1.51
C ILE A 201 3.68 2.32 0.37
N ILE A 202 2.63 3.05 0.72
CA ILE A 202 1.79 3.78 -0.21
C ILE A 202 1.82 5.23 0.27
N ALA A 203 2.43 6.11 -0.49
CA ALA A 203 2.65 7.50 -0.12
C ALA A 203 2.07 8.44 -1.18
N THR A 204 1.62 9.61 -0.75
CA THR A 204 1.32 10.75 -1.60
C THR A 204 2.20 11.92 -1.21
N HIS A 205 2.65 12.67 -2.20
CA HIS A 205 3.55 13.80 -2.03
C HIS A 205 2.89 15.08 -2.52
N PHE A 206 3.03 16.14 -1.74
CA PHE A 206 2.42 17.44 -1.98
C PHE A 206 3.24 18.53 -1.29
N ASN A 207 2.89 19.81 -1.46
CA ASN A 207 3.65 20.91 -0.87
C ASN A 207 2.81 21.74 0.10
N ILE A 208 3.38 22.04 1.26
CA ILE A 208 2.79 22.99 2.22
C ILE A 208 3.68 24.22 2.30
N LYS A 209 3.17 25.37 1.87
CA LYS A 209 3.89 26.66 1.85
C LYS A 209 5.27 26.54 1.20
N GLY A 210 5.35 25.79 0.09
CA GLY A 210 6.56 25.53 -0.68
C GLY A 210 7.52 24.49 -0.08
N LYS A 211 7.12 23.77 0.98
CA LYS A 211 7.93 22.72 1.60
C LYS A 211 7.41 21.33 1.21
N PRO A 212 8.30 20.39 0.85
CA PRO A 212 7.92 19.02 0.54
C PRO A 212 7.25 18.34 1.73
N CYS A 213 6.10 17.74 1.47
CA CYS A 213 5.31 16.98 2.42
C CYS A 213 4.99 15.62 1.83
N ALA A 214 4.94 14.60 2.68
CA ALA A 214 4.45 13.29 2.34
C ALA A 214 3.43 12.83 3.38
N LEU A 215 2.42 12.12 2.92
CA LEU A 215 1.48 11.38 3.74
C LEU A 215 1.43 9.96 3.19
N GLY A 216 1.46 8.94 4.04
CA GLY A 216 1.46 7.57 3.57
C GLY A 216 0.95 6.58 4.60
N VAL A 217 0.78 5.35 4.13
CA VAL A 217 0.54 4.20 4.99
C VAL A 217 1.60 3.14 4.78
N ILE A 218 1.91 2.43 5.86
CA ILE A 218 2.84 1.32 5.90
C ILE A 218 2.07 0.07 6.35
N GLY A 219 2.29 -1.03 5.64
CA GLY A 219 1.58 -2.29 5.89
C GLY A 219 2.20 -3.44 5.12
N PRO A 220 1.50 -4.57 4.94
CA PRO A 220 2.00 -5.66 4.14
C PRO A 220 1.99 -5.31 2.64
N THR A 221 2.81 -5.98 1.84
CA THR A 221 2.80 -5.90 0.35
C THR A 221 1.43 -6.22 -0.27
N ARG A 222 0.52 -6.85 0.48
CA ARG A 222 -0.87 -7.11 0.05
C ARG A 222 -1.89 -6.15 0.65
N SER A 223 -1.48 -4.90 0.90
CA SER A 223 -2.37 -3.86 1.40
C SER A 223 -3.63 -3.70 0.53
N ASN A 224 -4.71 -3.19 1.11
CA ASN A 224 -5.96 -2.97 0.39
C ASN A 224 -5.88 -1.70 -0.49
N TYR A 225 -5.22 -1.83 -1.64
CA TYR A 225 -4.96 -0.70 -2.56
C TYR A 225 -6.22 0.03 -3.01
N GLU A 226 -7.30 -0.71 -3.28
CA GLU A 226 -8.58 -0.14 -3.72
C GLU A 226 -9.18 0.83 -2.70
N THR A 227 -8.90 0.63 -1.41
CA THR A 227 -9.37 1.50 -0.32
C THR A 227 -8.32 2.55 0.04
N VAL A 228 -7.06 2.15 0.16
CA VAL A 228 -5.99 3.02 0.65
C VAL A 228 -5.69 4.16 -0.32
N ILE A 229 -5.52 3.87 -1.61
CA ILE A 229 -5.06 4.85 -2.59
C ILE A 229 -6.02 6.04 -2.71
N PRO A 230 -7.35 5.84 -2.85
CA PRO A 230 -8.30 6.95 -2.95
C PRO A 230 -8.33 7.81 -1.68
N ILE A 231 -8.32 7.19 -0.49
CA ILE A 231 -8.30 7.90 0.79
C ILE A 231 -7.03 8.74 0.90
N LEU A 232 -5.88 8.13 0.60
CA LEU A 232 -4.60 8.82 0.72
C LEU A 232 -4.53 10.02 -0.21
N ARG A 233 -4.95 9.85 -1.47
CA ARG A 233 -5.00 10.93 -2.46
C ARG A 233 -5.93 12.07 -2.01
N TYR A 234 -7.08 11.73 -1.45
CA TYR A 234 -8.03 12.71 -0.93
C TYR A 234 -7.43 13.53 0.21
N TYR A 235 -6.84 12.88 1.22
CA TYR A 235 -6.20 13.59 2.34
C TYR A 235 -5.02 14.43 1.89
N GLY A 236 -4.17 13.93 0.99
CA GLY A 236 -3.05 14.70 0.44
C GLY A 236 -3.51 16.00 -0.22
N GLY A 237 -4.51 15.92 -1.10
CA GLY A 237 -5.08 17.10 -1.77
C GLY A 237 -5.80 18.04 -0.81
N LEU A 238 -6.55 17.50 0.15
CA LEU A 238 -7.28 18.29 1.15
C LEU A 238 -6.32 19.07 2.07
N ILE A 239 -5.25 18.43 2.55
CA ILE A 239 -4.23 19.10 3.36
C ILE A 239 -3.53 20.20 2.55
N GLU A 240 -3.16 19.90 1.30
CA GLU A 240 -2.52 20.88 0.42
C GLU A 240 -3.41 22.09 0.16
N GLU A 241 -4.73 21.89 -0.07
CA GLU A 241 -5.70 22.96 -0.23
C GLU A 241 -5.81 23.82 1.04
N VAL A 242 -6.03 23.16 2.18
CA VAL A 242 -6.38 23.81 3.44
C VAL A 242 -5.18 24.50 4.11
N ALA A 243 -3.96 23.98 3.92
CA ALA A 243 -2.76 24.57 4.51
C ALA A 243 -2.16 25.73 3.67
N ASN A 244 -2.53 25.83 2.39
CA ASN A 244 -2.06 26.86 1.47
C ASN A 244 -3.08 27.99 1.20
N GLY A 245 -4.36 27.79 1.56
CA GLY A 245 -5.40 28.83 1.55
C GLY A 245 -5.26 29.81 2.70
#